data_AF-A0A956S7A3-F1
#
_entry.id   AF-A0A956S7A3-F1
#
_cell.length_a   1.000
_cell.length_b   1.000
_cell.length_c   1.000
_cell.angle_alpha   90.00
_cell.angle_beta   90.00
_cell.angle_gamma   90.00
#
_symmetry.space_group_name_H-M   'P 1'
#
loop_
_entity.id
_entity.type
_entity.pdbx_description
1 polymer ?
#
loop_
_entity_poly.entity_id
_entity_poly.type
_entity_poly.pdbx_seq_one_letter_code
_entity_poly.pdbx_strand_id
1 'polypeptide(L)' 'MCGISGYYKINTIASNLTEATQILIHRGPDSFGLYENGNVGLGHRRLSIIDLSNAGHQPMKSDSGRYIIVYNGEIY' A
#
# COMPACT_ATOMS: atom_id res chain seq x y z
N MET A 1 -12.52 5.90 2.40
CA MET A 1 -11.79 5.34 1.25
C MET A 1 -10.33 5.19 1.63
N CYS A 2 -9.69 4.05 1.32
CA CYS A 2 -8.27 3.76 1.56
C CYS A 2 -7.29 4.85 1.10
N GLY A 3 -6.04 4.79 1.57
CA GLY A 3 -4.93 5.64 1.13
C GLY A 3 -3.84 4.82 0.43
N ILE A 4 -3.21 5.40 -0.60
CA ILE A 4 -2.07 4.82 -1.31
C ILE A 4 -0.93 5.82 -1.33
N SER A 5 0.28 5.34 -1.12
CA SER A 5 1.53 6.06 -1.33
C SER A 5 2.47 5.19 -2.16
N GLY A 6 3.45 5.81 -2.82
CA GLY A 6 4.46 5.05 -3.53
C GLY A 6 5.52 5.93 -4.16
N TYR A 7 6.61 5.29 -4.56
CA TYR A 7 7.69 5.95 -5.27
C TYR A 7 8.33 5.01 -6.29
N TYR A 8 8.88 5.61 -7.35
CA TYR A 8 9.86 4.99 -8.23
C TYR A 8 11.07 5.91 -8.31
N LYS A 9 12.22 5.46 -7.81
CA LYS A 9 13.46 6.25 -7.76
C LYS A 9 14.29 6.01 -9.00
N ILE A 10 14.70 7.10 -9.63
CA ILE A 10 15.77 7.08 -10.64
C ILE A 10 17.12 7.40 -9.99
N ASN A 11 17.11 8.18 -8.88
CA ASN A 11 18.30 8.63 -8.14
C ASN A 11 18.19 8.36 -6.62
N THR A 12 19.29 8.53 -5.89
CA THR A 12 19.47 8.26 -4.45
C THR A 12 18.78 9.26 -3.50
N ILE A 13 17.59 9.77 -3.84
CA ILE A 13 16.82 10.58 -2.89
C ILE A 13 16.18 9.63 -1.88
N ALA A 14 16.51 9.79 -0.60
CA ALA A 14 15.85 9.09 0.48
C ALA A 14 14.35 9.42 0.45
N SER A 15 13.51 8.40 0.37
CA SER A 15 12.06 8.56 0.48
C SER A 15 11.59 7.87 1.74
N ASN A 16 10.92 8.60 2.62
CA ASN A 16 10.33 8.02 3.82
C ASN A 16 8.91 7.52 3.50
N LEU A 17 8.83 6.32 2.92
CA LEU A 17 7.54 5.73 2.55
C LEU A 17 6.65 5.50 3.77
N THR A 18 7.24 5.11 4.90
CA THR A 18 6.51 4.95 6.16
C THR A 18 5.80 6.25 6.52
N GLU A 19 6.51 7.37 6.58
CA GLU A 19 5.93 8.67 6.93
C GLU A 19 4.85 9.12 5.94
N ALA A 20 5.12 9.02 4.63
CA ALA A 20 4.14 9.33 3.59
C ALA A 20 2.84 8.51 3.75
N THR A 21 2.98 7.23 4.10
CA THR A 21 1.85 6.33 4.33
C THR A 21 1.17 6.60 5.68
N GLN A 22 1.92 7.08 6.67
CA GLN A 22 1.38 7.43 8.00
C GLN A 22 0.47 8.65 7.93
N ILE A 23 0.82 9.68 7.15
CA ILE A 23 -0.02 10.87 6.91
C ILE A 23 -1.42 10.48 6.42
N LEU A 24 -1.54 9.38 5.67
CA LEU A 24 -2.79 8.87 5.12
C LEU A 24 -3.64 8.04 6.11
N ILE A 25 -3.28 7.97 7.39
CA ILE A 25 -4.00 7.14 8.39
C ILE A 25 -5.51 7.45 8.44
N HIS A 26 -5.89 8.71 8.32
CA HIS A 26 -7.28 9.16 8.34
C HIS A 26 -8.15 8.58 7.20
N ARG A 27 -7.52 8.10 6.12
CA ARG A 27 -8.20 7.44 4.99
C ARG A 27 -8.46 5.95 5.25
N GLY A 28 -7.56 5.30 6.00
CA GLY A 28 -7.62 3.87 6.27
C GLY A 28 -7.03 3.54 7.64
N PRO A 29 -7.82 3.70 8.71
CA PRO A 29 -7.34 3.52 10.08
C PRO A 29 -7.21 2.04 10.49
N ASP A 30 -7.83 1.11 9.75
CA ASP A 30 -7.97 -0.28 10.20
C ASP A 30 -6.69 -1.10 10.02
N SER A 31 -5.95 -0.84 8.93
CA SER A 31 -4.71 -1.58 8.64
C SER A 31 -3.76 -0.77 7.75
N PHE A 32 -2.51 -1.24 7.71
CA PHE A 32 -1.40 -0.60 7.03
C PHE A 32 -0.45 -1.65 6.46
N GLY A 33 0.15 -1.35 5.31
CA GLY A 33 1.20 -2.20 4.75
C GLY A 33 2.17 -1.42 3.87
N LEU A 34 3.39 -1.94 3.78
CA LEU A 34 4.47 -1.42 2.95
C LEU A 34 5.07 -2.55 2.12
N TYR A 35 5.54 -2.21 0.93
CA TYR A 35 6.39 -3.03 0.10
C TYR A 35 7.52 -2.16 -0.44
N GLU A 36 8.77 -2.58 -0.24
CA GLU A 36 9.94 -1.91 -0.81
C GLU A 36 10.85 -2.93 -1.49
N ASN A 37 11.28 -2.62 -2.71
CA ASN A 37 12.23 -3.43 -3.47
C ASN A 37 13.05 -2.52 -4.39
N GLY A 38 14.32 -2.31 -4.02
CA GLY A 38 15.25 -1.45 -4.76
C GLY A 38 14.71 -0.03 -4.91
N ASN A 39 14.36 0.32 -6.14
CA ASN A 39 13.91 1.66 -6.50
C ASN A 39 12.39 1.86 -6.38
N VAL A 40 11.63 0.82 -6.03
CA VAL A 40 10.17 0.87 -5.93
C VAL A 40 9.75 0.75 -4.47
N GLY A 41 8.81 1.61 -4.06
CA GLY A 41 8.09 1.49 -2.80
C GLY A 41 6.59 1.68 -3.00
N LEU A 42 5.77 0.87 -2.33
CA LEU A 42 4.31 0.94 -2.32
C LEU A 42 3.83 0.89 -0.87
N GLY A 43 2.96 1.83 -0.48
CA GLY A 43 2.34 1.87 0.84
C GLY A 43 0.82 1.91 0.73
N HIS A 44 0.14 1.32 1.71
CA HIS A 44 -1.32 1.28 1.77
C HIS A 44 -1.84 1.56 3.17
N ARG A 45 -2.97 2.27 3.21
CA ARG A 45 -3.82 2.47 4.39
C ARG A 45 -5.20 1.93 4.08
N ARG A 46 -5.66 0.98 4.88
CA ARG A 46 -6.88 0.24 4.60
C ARG A 46 -8.06 0.75 5.43
N LEU A 47 -9.15 1.06 4.74
CA LEU A 47 -10.49 1.08 5.32
C LEU A 47 -11.18 -0.21 4.87
N SER A 48 -11.61 -1.01 5.82
CA SER A 48 -12.11 -2.37 5.62
C SER A 48 -13.62 -2.32 5.39
N ILE A 49 -14.04 -2.52 4.14
CA ILE A 49 -15.46 -2.48 3.74
C ILE A 49 -15.90 -3.84 3.18
N ILE A 50 -15.17 -4.35 2.18
CA ILE A 50 -15.37 -5.67 1.57
C ILE A 50 -14.23 -6.59 2.00
N ASP A 51 -14.57 -7.81 2.42
CA ASP A 51 -13.68 -8.80 3.04
C ASP A 51 -12.93 -8.21 4.26
N LEU A 52 -13.52 -8.33 5.44
CA LEU A 52 -12.95 -7.79 6.68
C LEU A 52 -11.79 -8.63 7.23
N SER A 53 -11.43 -9.73 6.57
CA SER A 53 -10.35 -10.60 7.02
C SER A 53 -8.96 -10.03 6.68
N ASN A 54 -7.93 -10.66 7.26
CA ASN A 54 -6.53 -10.35 6.93
C ASN A 54 -6.16 -10.69 5.47
N ALA A 55 -6.98 -11.49 4.77
CA ALA A 55 -6.75 -11.77 3.35
C ALA A 55 -6.87 -10.50 2.49
N GLY A 56 -7.64 -9.51 2.94
CA GLY A 56 -7.80 -8.21 2.28
C GLY A 56 -6.66 -7.23 2.53
N HIS A 57 -5.59 -7.61 3.24
CA HIS A 57 -4.42 -6.75 3.49
C HIS A 57 -3.68 -6.41 2.21
N GLN A 58 -3.17 -5.19 2.13
CA GLN A 58 -2.40 -4.69 1.00
C GLN A 58 -1.09 -4.03 1.51
N PRO A 59 -0.01 -3.99 0.70
CA PRO A 59 0.12 -4.47 -0.68
C PRO A 59 -0.08 -5.98 -0.86
N MET A 60 -0.85 -6.38 -1.88
CA MET A 60 -1.09 -7.80 -2.20
C MET A 60 -0.01 -8.31 -3.13
N LYS A 61 0.38 -9.57 -2.95
CA LYS A 61 1.32 -10.27 -3.82
C LYS A 61 0.56 -11.28 -4.67
N SER A 62 0.88 -11.36 -5.96
CA SER A 62 0.44 -12.48 -6.79
C SER A 62 1.00 -13.80 -6.28
N ASP A 63 0.38 -14.92 -6.62
CA ASP A 63 0.84 -16.28 -6.27
C ASP A 63 2.31 -16.53 -6.65
N SER A 64 2.72 -16.08 -7.83
CA SER A 64 4.13 -16.16 -8.29
C SER A 64 5.12 -15.24 -7.56
N GLY A 65 4.63 -14.34 -6.70
CA GLY A 65 5.41 -13.27 -6.07
C GLY A 65 5.89 -12.16 -7.02
N ARG A 66 5.70 -12.30 -8.34
CA ARG A 66 6.17 -11.36 -9.36
C ARG A 66 5.48 -10.00 -9.31
N TYR A 67 4.17 -9.99 -9.06
CA TYR A 67 3.36 -8.78 -9.06
C TYR A 67 2.97 -8.39 -7.65
N ILE A 68 3.05 -7.09 -7.39
CA ILE A 68 2.64 -6.47 -6.14
C ILE A 68 1.65 -5.37 -6.50
N ILE A 69 0.51 -5.31 -5.81
CA ILE A 69 -0.53 -4.32 -6.08
C ILE A 69 -0.99 -3.62 -4.80
N VAL A 70 -1.28 -2.33 -4.95
CA VAL A 70 -2.05 -1.51 -4.02
C VAL A 70 -3.24 -0.92 -4.77
N TYR A 71 -4.39 -0.87 -4.12
CA TYR A 71 -5.65 -0.47 -4.73
C TYR A 71 -6.54 0.29 -3.75
N ASN A 72 -7.20 1.34 -4.25
CA ASN A 72 -8.21 2.10 -3.54
C ASN A 72 -9.40 2.31 -4.47
N GLY A 73 -10.48 1.61 -4.17
CA GLY A 73 -11.74 1.68 -4.88
C GLY A 73 -12.51 0.37 -4.71
N GLU A 74 -13.57 0.23 -5.48
CA GLU A 74 -14.44 -0.94 -5.52
C GLU A 74 -14.63 -1.35 -6.99
N ILE A 75 -14.53 -2.64 -7.29
CA ILE A 75 -14.77 -3.19 -8.63
C ILE A 75 -16.12 -3.88 -8.58
N TYR A 76 -17.07 -3.43 -9.41
CA TYR A 76 -18.47 -3.90 -9.47
C TYR A 76 -18.71 -4.84 -10.65
#